data_AF-A0A2E1EI55-F1
#
_entry.id   AF-A0A2E1EI55-F1
#
_cell.length_a   1.000
_cell.length_b   1.000
_cell.length_c   1.000
_cell.angle_alpha   90.00
_cell.angle_beta   90.00
_cell.angle_gamma   90.00
#
_symmetry.space_group_name_H-M   'P 1'
#
loop_
_entity.id
_entity.type
_entity.pdbx_description
1 polymer ?
#
loop_
_entity_poly.entity_id
_entity_poly.type
_entity_poly.pdbx_seq_one_letter_code
_entity_poly.pdbx_strand_id
1 'polypeptide(L)'
;MQFNATLIKQRLYCRDRECRSISRDYGLDNREFQDPESFIAALLECLGQAPSDNPLRVEHSANKVFEAAVRALASNSRRWIRFLQHREQLEEILCNYDACGFVSRIESANPNGVIDGIADLLGGQTAKRDAEAIVKWARLLCACPDYYRNVIVALALDLCREANDKCRRQLSAAELLPALVGALVSKTKRSRQRCERLKIPCACIGLPGMRYVLASEFLRNLGWNGFKPDRHVKRLIERWRPPLAAKQPTECYRSLAGTGEREFTEFVQYSCAGMALTPPGISYSHMDNLIWLLGAYVEQAGRETGTNYLSPD
;
A
#
# COMPACT_ATOMS: atom_id res chain seq x y z
N MET A 1 1.71 7.38 24.54
CA MET A 1 2.92 7.52 23.73
C MET A 1 2.55 7.43 22.27
N GLN A 2 3.02 8.40 21.48
CA GLN A 2 2.76 8.52 20.03
C GLN A 2 4.06 8.77 19.27
N PHE A 3 4.08 8.59 17.95
CA PHE A 3 5.20 8.95 17.10
C PHE A 3 5.48 10.45 17.19
N ASN A 4 6.74 10.83 17.38
CA ASN A 4 7.17 12.22 17.32
C ASN A 4 7.38 12.63 15.86
N ALA A 5 6.30 13.01 15.19
CA ALA A 5 6.33 13.37 13.77
C ALA A 5 7.34 14.50 13.48
N THR A 6 7.41 15.51 14.36
CA THR A 6 8.36 16.63 14.24
C THR A 6 9.81 16.15 14.23
N LEU A 7 10.19 15.31 15.20
CA LEU A 7 11.54 14.75 15.27
C LEU A 7 11.86 13.87 14.05
N ILE A 8 10.89 13.08 13.58
CA ILE A 8 11.07 12.22 12.40
C ILE A 8 11.33 13.08 11.16
N LYS A 9 10.52 14.11 10.91
CA LYS A 9 10.71 15.04 9.78
C LYS A 9 12.06 15.74 9.86
N GLN A 10 12.43 16.24 11.03
CA GLN A 10 13.76 16.84 11.26
C GLN A 10 14.89 15.86 10.93
N ARG A 11 14.75 14.58 11.29
CA ARG A 11 15.80 13.57 11.06
C ARG A 11 15.92 13.17 9.59
N LEU A 12 14.83 13.22 8.84
CA LEU A 12 14.81 13.03 7.39
C LEU A 12 15.44 14.21 6.64
N TYR A 13 15.24 15.44 7.13
CA TYR A 13 15.71 16.67 6.48
C TYR A 13 17.12 17.11 6.89
N CYS A 14 17.41 17.22 8.18
CA CYS A 14 18.62 17.87 8.70
C CYS A 14 19.93 17.08 8.50
N ARG A 15 19.88 15.92 7.84
CA ARG A 15 21.07 15.14 7.51
C ARG A 15 21.36 15.25 6.03
N ASP A 16 22.36 16.06 5.68
CA ASP A 16 22.69 16.39 4.28
C ASP A 16 22.83 15.17 3.36
N ARG A 17 23.38 14.06 3.87
CA ARG A 17 23.56 12.85 3.06
C ARG A 17 22.23 12.15 2.81
N GLU A 18 21.44 11.93 3.84
CA GLU A 18 20.14 11.27 3.78
C GLU A 18 19.14 12.12 3.00
N CYS A 19 19.06 13.42 3.27
CA CYS A 19 18.19 14.37 2.56
C CYS A 19 18.51 14.40 1.05
N ARG A 20 19.79 14.48 0.66
CA ARG A 20 20.20 14.38 -0.77
C ARG A 20 19.84 13.03 -1.38
N SER A 21 19.98 11.94 -0.62
CA SER A 21 19.66 10.60 -1.11
C SER A 21 18.15 10.43 -1.35
N ILE A 22 17.32 10.89 -0.42
CA ILE A 22 15.86 10.92 -0.56
C ILE A 22 15.49 11.81 -1.75
N SER A 23 16.01 13.03 -1.80
CA SER A 23 15.67 13.98 -2.87
C SER A 23 15.96 13.41 -4.25
N ARG A 24 17.16 12.84 -4.45
CA ARG A 24 17.50 12.12 -5.68
C ARG A 24 16.52 10.99 -5.96
N ASP A 25 16.20 10.18 -4.97
CA ASP A 25 15.38 8.98 -5.17
C ASP A 25 13.91 9.29 -5.49
N TYR A 26 13.46 10.51 -5.20
CA TYR A 26 12.10 11.01 -5.43
C TYR A 26 12.02 12.11 -6.50
N GLY A 27 13.13 12.44 -7.17
CA GLY A 27 13.17 13.46 -8.22
C GLY A 27 12.97 14.88 -7.71
N LEU A 28 13.34 15.15 -6.45
CA LEU A 28 13.26 16.47 -5.82
C LEU A 28 14.60 17.21 -5.91
N ASP A 29 14.58 18.54 -6.03
CA ASP A 29 15.76 19.39 -5.82
C ASP A 29 15.81 19.85 -4.35
N ASN A 30 16.75 19.30 -3.59
CA ASN A 30 16.85 19.58 -2.16
C ASN A 30 17.17 21.06 -1.82
N ARG A 31 17.61 21.86 -2.81
CA ARG A 31 17.91 23.29 -2.64
C ARG A 31 16.65 24.17 -2.60
N GLU A 32 15.51 23.63 -3.02
CA GLU A 32 14.24 24.36 -3.05
C GLU A 32 13.55 24.43 -1.67
N PHE A 33 13.99 23.62 -0.71
CA PHE A 33 13.35 23.52 0.59
C PHE A 33 14.16 24.24 1.66
N GLN A 34 13.47 25.02 2.50
CA GLN A 34 14.08 25.78 3.59
C GLN A 34 13.86 25.13 4.96
N ASP A 35 12.91 24.20 5.05
CA ASP A 35 12.47 23.60 6.30
C ASP A 35 11.99 22.15 6.12
N PRO A 36 11.94 21.35 7.22
CA PRO A 36 11.49 19.96 7.14
C PRO A 36 10.04 19.77 6.69
N GLU A 37 9.15 20.74 6.91
CA GLU A 37 7.73 20.60 6.57
C GLU A 37 7.54 20.73 5.06
N SER A 38 8.14 21.75 4.42
CA SER A 38 8.08 21.94 2.96
C SER A 38 8.70 20.77 2.21
N PHE A 39 9.85 20.26 2.66
CA PHE A 39 10.49 19.07 2.08
C PHE A 39 9.59 17.84 2.14
N ILE A 40 8.99 17.59 3.31
CA ILE A 40 8.16 16.41 3.53
C ILE A 40 6.83 16.52 2.78
N ALA A 41 6.24 17.71 2.67
CA ALA A 41 5.04 17.93 1.88
C ALA A 41 5.25 17.57 0.40
N ALA A 42 6.33 18.08 -0.21
CA ALA A 42 6.68 17.76 -1.60
C ALA A 42 6.95 16.25 -1.80
N LEU A 43 7.64 15.62 -0.85
CA LEU A 43 7.89 14.18 -0.89
C LEU A 43 6.61 13.34 -0.84
N LEU A 44 5.65 13.73 0.00
CA LEU A 44 4.36 13.04 0.14
C LEU A 44 3.48 13.26 -1.10
N GLU A 45 3.58 14.42 -1.75
CA GLU A 45 2.97 14.68 -3.05
C GLU A 45 3.53 13.76 -4.14
N CYS A 46 4.86 13.59 -4.21
CA CYS A 46 5.50 12.67 -5.15
C CYS A 46 5.05 11.20 -4.96
N LEU A 47 4.80 10.78 -3.71
CA LEU A 47 4.27 9.44 -3.42
C LEU A 47 2.83 9.28 -3.95
N GLY A 48 2.04 10.35 -4.01
CA GLY A 48 0.69 10.35 -4.58
C GLY A 48 -0.31 9.50 -3.79
N GLN A 49 -0.19 9.51 -2.45
CA GLN A 49 -0.99 8.69 -1.53
C GLN A 49 -1.81 9.54 -0.55
N ALA A 50 -2.27 10.71 -0.98
CA ALA A 50 -3.17 11.53 -0.19
C ALA A 50 -4.48 10.75 0.06
N PRO A 51 -4.89 10.55 1.33
CA PRO A 51 -6.14 9.86 1.60
C PRO A 51 -7.34 10.67 1.13
N SER A 52 -8.35 9.97 0.60
CA SER A 52 -9.66 10.57 0.33
C SER A 52 -10.48 10.67 1.62
N ASP A 53 -11.32 11.70 1.72
CA ASP A 53 -12.22 11.89 2.87
C ASP A 53 -13.11 10.67 3.13
N ASN A 54 -13.62 10.05 2.06
CA ASN A 54 -14.39 8.83 2.15
C ASN A 54 -14.15 7.91 0.94
N PRO A 55 -13.23 6.93 1.04
CA PRO A 55 -12.91 6.05 -0.09
C PRO A 55 -14.10 5.19 -0.55
N LEU A 56 -15.15 5.01 0.27
CA LEU A 56 -16.35 4.27 -0.11
C LEU A 56 -17.26 5.03 -1.08
N ARG A 57 -17.04 6.35 -1.25
CA ARG A 57 -17.84 7.22 -2.12
C ARG A 57 -17.07 7.74 -3.33
N VAL A 58 -15.76 7.48 -3.40
CA VAL A 58 -14.93 7.87 -4.55
C VAL A 58 -15.24 6.95 -5.74
N GLU A 59 -15.25 7.53 -6.93
CA GLU A 59 -15.30 6.78 -8.19
C GLU A 59 -13.90 6.72 -8.79
N HIS A 60 -13.42 5.52 -9.08
CA HIS A 60 -12.14 5.29 -9.78
C HIS A 60 -12.42 4.57 -11.08
N SER A 61 -11.83 5.07 -12.17
CA SER A 61 -11.84 4.39 -13.46
C SER A 61 -10.99 3.12 -13.41
N ALA A 62 -11.22 2.20 -14.35
CA ALA A 62 -10.35 1.02 -14.55
C ALA A 62 -8.88 1.42 -14.70
N ASN A 63 -8.60 2.52 -15.42
CA ASN A 63 -7.23 3.01 -15.61
C ASN A 63 -6.61 3.44 -14.29
N LYS A 64 -7.36 4.12 -13.41
CA LYS A 64 -6.86 4.52 -12.10
C LYS A 64 -6.59 3.31 -11.20
N VAL A 65 -7.44 2.29 -11.26
CA VAL A 65 -7.22 1.01 -10.57
C VAL A 65 -5.98 0.30 -11.11
N PHE A 66 -5.78 0.32 -12.43
CA PHE A 66 -4.62 -0.31 -13.05
C PHE A 66 -3.32 0.42 -12.68
N GLU A 67 -3.31 1.76 -12.75
CA GLU A 67 -2.19 2.59 -12.29
C GLU A 67 -1.84 2.26 -10.83
N ALA A 68 -2.83 2.24 -9.93
CA ALA A 68 -2.63 1.95 -8.52
C ALA A 68 -1.99 0.56 -8.30
N ALA A 69 -2.41 -0.44 -9.09
CA ALA A 69 -1.86 -1.79 -9.03
C ALA A 69 -0.41 -1.85 -9.55
N VAL A 70 -0.12 -1.17 -10.66
CA VAL A 70 1.23 -1.08 -11.23
C VAL A 70 2.17 -0.37 -10.26
N ARG A 71 1.76 0.76 -9.67
CA ARG A 71 2.55 1.48 -8.65
C ARG A 71 2.90 0.58 -7.45
N ALA A 72 1.93 -0.17 -6.94
CA ALA A 72 2.16 -1.10 -5.82
C ALA A 72 3.17 -2.20 -6.21
N LEU A 73 2.99 -2.84 -7.37
CA LEU A 73 3.90 -3.89 -7.85
C LEU A 73 5.31 -3.35 -8.17
N ALA A 74 5.40 -2.14 -8.74
CA ALA A 74 6.67 -1.50 -9.05
C ALA A 74 7.45 -1.08 -7.79
N SER A 75 6.78 -0.79 -6.68
CA SER A 75 7.42 -0.49 -5.39
C SER A 75 7.98 -1.74 -4.68
N ASN A 76 7.63 -2.95 -5.14
CA ASN A 76 7.99 -4.19 -4.45
C ASN A 76 9.50 -4.44 -4.47
N SER A 77 10.15 -4.37 -3.30
CA SER A 77 11.57 -4.71 -3.12
C SER A 77 12.54 -3.97 -4.05
N ARG A 78 12.21 -2.72 -4.41
CA ARG A 78 12.98 -1.87 -5.33
C ARG A 78 13.19 -0.48 -4.77
N ARG A 79 14.18 0.22 -5.32
CA ARG A 79 14.34 1.65 -5.08
C ARG A 79 13.35 2.41 -5.96
N TRP A 80 12.61 3.34 -5.36
CA TRP A 80 11.60 4.14 -6.04
C TRP A 80 12.14 4.90 -7.27
N ILE A 81 13.39 5.36 -7.20
CA ILE A 81 14.05 6.07 -8.31
C ILE A 81 14.04 5.31 -9.62
N ARG A 82 14.14 3.98 -9.58
CA ARG A 82 14.12 3.17 -10.81
C ARG A 82 12.75 3.23 -11.48
N PHE A 83 11.68 3.19 -10.70
CA PHE A 83 10.33 3.36 -11.21
C PHE A 83 10.17 4.76 -11.83
N LEU A 84 10.65 5.81 -11.15
CA LEU A 84 10.58 7.18 -11.67
C LEU A 84 11.35 7.34 -12.99
N GLN A 85 12.56 6.77 -13.10
CA GLN A 85 13.39 6.83 -14.31
C GLN A 85 12.74 6.20 -15.54
N HIS A 86 11.92 5.16 -15.33
CA HIS A 86 11.27 4.41 -16.41
C HIS A 86 9.76 4.66 -16.49
N ARG A 87 9.25 5.65 -15.75
CA ARG A 87 7.81 5.86 -15.59
C ARG A 87 7.12 6.09 -16.94
N GLU A 88 7.62 7.00 -17.75
CA GLU A 88 7.03 7.33 -19.06
C GLU A 88 7.04 6.12 -20.01
N GLN A 89 8.15 5.37 -20.05
CA GLN A 89 8.28 4.15 -20.84
C GLN A 89 7.33 3.06 -20.37
N LEU A 90 7.14 2.94 -19.05
CA LEU A 90 6.21 2.00 -18.45
C LEU A 90 4.75 2.43 -18.68
N GLU A 91 4.45 3.73 -18.67
CA GLU A 91 3.13 4.26 -19.03
C GLU A 91 2.81 3.93 -20.49
N GLU A 92 3.76 4.16 -21.41
CA GLU A 92 3.60 3.88 -22.83
C GLU A 92 3.40 2.38 -23.13
N ILE A 93 4.24 1.50 -22.55
CA ILE A 93 4.10 0.05 -22.79
C ILE A 93 2.75 -0.49 -22.26
N LEU A 94 2.22 0.15 -21.21
CA LEU A 94 0.93 -0.16 -20.59
C LEU A 94 -0.25 0.62 -21.19
N CYS A 95 -0.07 1.25 -22.36
CA CYS A 95 -1.11 2.00 -23.05
C CYS A 95 -1.74 3.11 -22.18
N ASN A 96 -0.91 3.86 -21.44
CA ASN A 96 -1.35 4.88 -20.48
C ASN A 96 -2.32 4.32 -19.42
N TYR A 97 -2.02 3.10 -18.96
CA TYR A 97 -2.86 2.34 -18.04
C TYR A 97 -4.27 2.03 -18.57
N ASP A 98 -4.49 2.04 -19.88
CA ASP A 98 -5.70 1.45 -20.47
C ASP A 98 -5.58 -0.09 -20.44
N ALA A 99 -6.31 -0.71 -19.52
CA ALA A 99 -6.28 -2.16 -19.34
C ALA A 99 -6.74 -2.92 -20.62
N CYS A 100 -7.77 -2.43 -21.31
CA CYS A 100 -8.31 -3.09 -22.51
C CYS A 100 -7.38 -2.92 -23.71
N GLY A 101 -6.87 -1.70 -23.90
CA GLY A 101 -5.86 -1.41 -24.92
C GLY A 101 -4.59 -2.22 -24.72
N PHE A 102 -4.12 -2.33 -23.47
CA PHE A 102 -2.94 -3.13 -23.15
C PHE A 102 -3.17 -4.64 -23.35
N VAL A 103 -4.34 -5.18 -22.99
CA VAL A 103 -4.69 -6.59 -23.31
C VAL A 103 -4.68 -6.83 -24.82
N SER A 104 -5.29 -5.93 -25.60
CA SER A 104 -5.31 -6.02 -27.07
C SER A 104 -3.88 -5.99 -27.66
N ARG A 105 -2.99 -5.17 -27.09
CA ARG A 105 -1.57 -5.13 -27.45
C ARG A 105 -0.86 -6.45 -27.14
N ILE A 106 -1.13 -7.06 -25.98
CA ILE A 106 -0.53 -8.36 -25.62
C ILE A 106 -1.01 -9.47 -26.56
N GLU A 107 -2.29 -9.48 -26.91
CA GLU A 107 -2.88 -10.51 -27.78
C GLU A 107 -2.43 -10.39 -29.24
N SER A 108 -2.12 -9.18 -29.69
CA SER A 108 -1.59 -8.91 -31.04
C SER A 108 -0.06 -9.01 -31.15
N ALA A 109 0.66 -9.04 -30.02
CA ALA A 109 2.12 -9.16 -29.96
C ALA A 109 2.57 -10.53 -29.42
N ASN A 110 3.89 -10.74 -29.30
CA ASN A 110 4.43 -11.86 -28.54
C ASN A 110 4.27 -11.58 -27.03
N PRO A 111 3.41 -12.31 -26.29
CA PRO A 111 3.14 -12.00 -24.88
C PRO A 111 4.39 -12.05 -23.99
N ASN A 112 5.32 -12.96 -24.29
CA ASN A 112 6.56 -13.08 -23.52
C ASN A 112 7.47 -11.87 -23.73
N GLY A 113 7.53 -11.34 -24.95
CA GLY A 113 8.32 -10.13 -25.24
C GLY A 113 7.79 -8.89 -24.50
N VAL A 114 6.46 -8.76 -24.38
CA VAL A 114 5.85 -7.67 -23.59
C VAL A 114 6.14 -7.82 -22.11
N ILE A 115 6.01 -9.04 -21.57
CA ILE A 115 6.32 -9.33 -20.15
C ILE A 115 7.79 -9.04 -19.84
N ASP A 116 8.71 -9.51 -20.68
CA ASP A 116 10.15 -9.30 -20.48
C ASP A 116 10.48 -7.80 -20.59
N GLY A 117 9.87 -7.05 -21.53
CA GLY A 117 10.01 -5.60 -21.62
C GLY A 117 9.56 -4.84 -20.37
N ILE A 118 8.41 -5.23 -19.77
CA ILE A 118 7.97 -4.67 -18.49
C ILE A 118 8.94 -5.06 -17.36
N ALA A 119 9.38 -6.31 -17.33
CA ALA A 119 10.30 -6.82 -16.33
C ALA A 119 11.63 -6.06 -16.35
N ASP A 120 12.15 -5.69 -17.52
CA ASP A 120 13.38 -4.92 -17.67
C ASP A 120 13.26 -3.50 -17.08
N LEU A 121 12.14 -2.83 -17.36
CA LEU A 121 11.84 -1.50 -16.79
C LEU A 121 11.74 -1.55 -15.26
N LEU A 122 11.03 -2.55 -14.72
CA LEU A 122 10.89 -2.74 -13.27
C LEU A 122 12.22 -3.12 -12.60
N GLY A 123 12.95 -4.07 -13.20
CA GLY A 123 14.17 -4.67 -12.67
C GLY A 123 14.03 -5.43 -11.34
N GLY A 124 15.16 -5.85 -10.78
CA GLY A 124 15.21 -6.54 -9.49
C GLY A 124 14.75 -8.00 -9.54
N GLN A 125 14.83 -8.69 -8.40
CA GLN A 125 14.63 -10.14 -8.33
C GLN A 125 13.18 -10.59 -8.59
N THR A 126 12.20 -9.71 -8.37
CA THR A 126 10.78 -10.03 -8.54
C THR A 126 10.20 -9.54 -9.87
N ALA A 127 11.01 -8.93 -10.76
CA ALA A 127 10.54 -8.20 -11.94
C ALA A 127 9.62 -9.01 -12.84
N LYS A 128 10.04 -10.23 -13.19
CA LYS A 128 9.24 -11.11 -14.04
C LYS A 128 7.90 -11.47 -13.43
N ARG A 129 7.88 -11.80 -12.13
CA ARG A 129 6.63 -12.13 -11.40
C ARG A 129 5.70 -10.92 -11.30
N ASP A 130 6.25 -9.74 -11.06
CA ASP A 130 5.48 -8.50 -10.98
C ASP A 130 4.93 -8.11 -12.37
N ALA A 131 5.71 -8.27 -13.44
CA ALA A 131 5.27 -8.06 -14.83
C ALA A 131 4.12 -9.02 -15.22
N GLU A 132 4.23 -10.31 -14.89
CA GLU A 132 3.13 -11.28 -15.07
C GLU A 132 1.88 -10.89 -14.27
N ALA A 133 2.05 -10.33 -13.07
CA ALA A 133 0.95 -9.83 -12.26
C ALA A 133 0.29 -8.59 -12.88
N ILE A 134 1.05 -7.67 -13.46
CA ILE A 134 0.53 -6.51 -14.22
C ILE A 134 -0.34 -6.98 -15.39
N VAL A 135 0.09 -7.99 -16.15
CA VAL A 135 -0.73 -8.59 -17.23
C VAL A 135 -2.02 -9.19 -16.68
N LYS A 136 -1.96 -9.90 -15.54
CA LYS A 136 -3.17 -10.46 -14.89
C LYS A 136 -4.12 -9.36 -14.41
N TRP A 137 -3.60 -8.24 -13.91
CA TRP A 137 -4.40 -7.07 -13.54
C TRP A 137 -5.11 -6.46 -14.75
N ALA A 138 -4.41 -6.28 -15.88
CA ALA A 138 -5.02 -5.75 -17.09
C ALA A 138 -6.19 -6.62 -17.57
N ARG A 139 -5.99 -7.95 -17.63
CA ARG A 139 -7.07 -8.90 -17.99
C ARG A 139 -8.24 -8.87 -17.02
N LEU A 140 -7.95 -8.78 -15.71
CA LEU A 140 -8.96 -8.66 -14.67
C LEU A 140 -9.82 -7.41 -14.84
N LEU A 141 -9.19 -6.26 -15.09
CA LEU A 141 -9.88 -4.98 -15.25
C LEU A 141 -10.61 -4.87 -16.60
N CYS A 142 -10.07 -5.50 -17.65
CA CYS A 142 -10.77 -5.64 -18.93
C CYS A 142 -12.07 -6.45 -18.78
N ALA A 143 -12.06 -7.50 -17.95
CA ALA A 143 -13.25 -8.30 -17.66
C ALA A 143 -14.18 -7.67 -16.60
N CYS A 144 -13.67 -6.72 -15.80
CA CYS A 144 -14.39 -6.06 -14.73
C CYS A 144 -14.05 -4.55 -14.68
N PRO A 145 -14.58 -3.73 -15.62
CA PRO A 145 -14.21 -2.32 -15.71
C PRO A 145 -14.53 -1.51 -14.45
N ASP A 146 -15.63 -1.84 -13.77
CA ASP A 146 -16.06 -1.20 -12.52
C ASP A 146 -15.50 -1.89 -11.27
N TYR A 147 -14.29 -2.48 -11.34
CA TYR A 147 -13.69 -3.27 -10.27
C TYR A 147 -13.71 -2.54 -8.91
N TYR A 148 -13.41 -1.25 -8.89
CA TYR A 148 -13.40 -0.48 -7.64
C TYR A 148 -14.77 -0.50 -6.95
N ARG A 149 -15.84 -0.19 -7.70
CA ARG A 149 -17.20 -0.14 -7.16
C ARG A 149 -17.75 -1.53 -6.87
N ASN A 150 -17.65 -2.42 -7.84
CA ASN A 150 -18.30 -3.72 -7.80
C ASN A 150 -17.56 -4.75 -6.92
N VAL A 151 -16.25 -4.57 -6.70
CA VAL A 151 -15.46 -5.48 -5.88
C VAL A 151 -15.02 -4.80 -4.58
N ILE A 152 -14.20 -3.74 -4.66
CA ILE A 152 -13.57 -3.13 -3.49
C ILE A 152 -14.62 -2.50 -2.56
N VAL A 153 -15.46 -1.60 -3.08
CA VAL A 153 -16.48 -0.89 -2.27
C VAL A 153 -17.56 -1.84 -1.78
N ALA A 154 -18.08 -2.72 -2.67
CA ALA A 154 -19.09 -3.70 -2.29
C ALA A 154 -18.62 -4.62 -1.14
N LEU A 155 -17.39 -5.12 -1.22
CA LEU A 155 -16.80 -5.95 -0.17
C LEU A 155 -16.54 -5.16 1.11
N ALA A 156 -16.06 -3.92 1.00
CA ALA A 156 -15.85 -3.05 2.15
C ALA A 156 -17.16 -2.78 2.93
N LEU A 157 -18.25 -2.46 2.23
CA LEU A 157 -19.57 -2.24 2.83
C LEU A 157 -20.13 -3.51 3.49
N ASP A 158 -19.89 -4.68 2.90
CA ASP A 158 -20.24 -5.97 3.51
C ASP A 158 -19.43 -6.24 4.78
N LEU A 159 -18.13 -5.95 4.77
CA LEU A 159 -17.27 -6.06 5.95
C LEU A 159 -17.67 -5.10 7.07
N CYS A 160 -18.09 -3.87 6.76
CA CYS A 160 -18.64 -2.95 7.76
C CYS A 160 -19.87 -3.54 8.45
N ARG A 161 -20.81 -4.11 7.68
CA ARG A 161 -22.00 -4.77 8.23
C ARG A 161 -21.62 -5.95 9.11
N GLU A 162 -20.76 -6.83 8.61
CA GLU A 162 -20.29 -7.98 9.40
C GLU A 162 -19.54 -7.58 10.67
N ALA A 163 -18.78 -6.49 10.65
CA ALA A 163 -18.07 -5.98 11.83
C ALA A 163 -19.05 -5.52 12.91
N ASN A 164 -20.12 -4.82 12.51
CA ASN A 164 -21.18 -4.41 13.42
C ASN A 164 -21.91 -5.62 14.01
N ASP A 165 -22.31 -6.57 13.16
CA ASP A 165 -23.14 -7.70 13.57
C ASP A 165 -22.37 -8.72 14.43
N LYS A 166 -21.13 -9.04 14.02
CA LYS A 166 -20.35 -10.14 14.63
C LYS A 166 -19.37 -9.65 15.68
N CYS A 167 -18.74 -8.50 15.46
CA CYS A 167 -17.75 -7.96 16.39
C CYS A 167 -18.30 -6.88 17.30
N ARG A 168 -19.54 -6.39 17.08
CA ARG A 168 -20.11 -5.22 17.78
C ARG A 168 -19.18 -4.01 17.69
N ARG A 169 -18.54 -3.81 16.53
CA ARG A 169 -17.60 -2.72 16.27
C ARG A 169 -17.99 -1.98 14.99
N GLN A 170 -18.08 -0.66 15.09
CA GLN A 170 -18.10 0.20 13.93
C GLN A 170 -16.66 0.56 13.56
N LEU A 171 -16.20 0.05 12.41
CA LEU A 171 -14.85 0.34 11.91
C LEU A 171 -14.88 1.63 11.09
N SER A 172 -13.94 2.54 11.36
CA SER A 172 -13.63 3.63 10.45
C SER A 172 -13.08 3.10 9.12
N ALA A 173 -13.06 3.92 8.06
CA ALA A 173 -12.49 3.51 6.76
C ALA A 173 -11.03 3.02 6.89
N ALA A 174 -10.26 3.62 7.80
CA ALA A 174 -8.89 3.21 8.05
C ALA A 174 -8.77 1.88 8.80
N GLU A 175 -9.62 1.66 9.81
CA GLU A 175 -9.69 0.37 10.50
C GLU A 175 -10.27 -0.72 9.59
N LEU A 176 -11.06 -0.37 8.57
CA LEU A 176 -11.58 -1.32 7.61
C LEU A 176 -10.50 -1.87 6.67
N LEU A 177 -9.47 -1.08 6.36
CA LEU A 177 -8.45 -1.44 5.38
C LEU A 177 -7.79 -2.80 5.69
N PRO A 178 -7.34 -3.11 6.93
CA PRO A 178 -6.78 -4.43 7.21
C PRO A 178 -7.74 -5.59 6.96
N ALA A 179 -9.03 -5.44 7.29
CA ALA A 179 -10.04 -6.47 7.02
C ALA A 179 -10.26 -6.65 5.51
N LEU A 180 -10.31 -5.55 4.77
CA LEU A 180 -10.48 -5.54 3.32
C LEU A 180 -9.28 -6.19 2.61
N VAL A 181 -8.06 -5.84 3.00
CA VAL A 181 -6.82 -6.49 2.54
C VAL A 181 -6.87 -8.00 2.77
N GLY A 182 -7.26 -8.42 3.98
CA GLY A 182 -7.41 -9.84 4.30
C GLY A 182 -8.42 -10.54 3.40
N ALA A 183 -9.60 -9.95 3.21
CA ALA A 183 -10.67 -10.53 2.41
C ALA A 183 -10.33 -10.61 0.90
N LEU A 184 -9.59 -9.63 0.37
CA LEU A 184 -9.14 -9.60 -1.03
C LEU A 184 -7.98 -10.57 -1.31
N VAL A 185 -7.05 -10.71 -0.37
CA VAL A 185 -5.87 -11.58 -0.53
C VAL A 185 -6.21 -13.05 -0.25
N SER A 186 -6.98 -13.32 0.80
CA SER A 186 -7.29 -14.69 1.22
C SER A 186 -8.44 -15.27 0.40
N LYS A 187 -8.15 -16.31 -0.39
CA LYS A 187 -9.15 -17.04 -1.22
C LYS A 187 -9.88 -18.13 -0.42
N THR A 188 -10.45 -17.75 0.72
CA THR A 188 -11.08 -18.70 1.67
C THR A 188 -12.49 -19.11 1.24
N LYS A 189 -13.06 -20.14 1.89
CA LYS A 189 -14.49 -20.50 1.73
C LYS A 189 -15.40 -19.31 2.04
N ARG A 190 -15.05 -18.53 3.07
CA ARG A 190 -15.80 -17.33 3.45
C ARG A 190 -15.75 -16.27 2.36
N SER A 191 -14.58 -16.07 1.75
CA SER A 191 -14.45 -15.15 0.61
C SER A 191 -15.36 -15.58 -0.53
N ARG A 192 -15.41 -16.86 -0.90
CA ARG A 192 -16.33 -17.41 -1.93
C ARG A 192 -17.80 -17.15 -1.61
N GLN A 193 -18.22 -17.41 -0.38
CA GLN A 193 -19.59 -17.14 0.08
C GLN A 193 -19.95 -15.65 -0.01
N ARG A 194 -18.98 -14.75 0.23
CA ARG A 194 -19.19 -13.31 -0.01
C ARG A 194 -19.33 -12.99 -1.47
N CYS A 195 -18.52 -13.60 -2.34
CA CYS A 195 -18.65 -13.42 -3.80
C CYS A 195 -20.07 -13.73 -4.24
N GLU A 196 -20.57 -14.90 -3.86
CA GLU A 196 -21.91 -15.37 -4.20
C GLU A 196 -23.00 -14.42 -3.67
N ARG A 197 -22.93 -14.06 -2.38
CA ARG A 197 -23.89 -13.15 -1.74
C ARG A 197 -23.91 -11.77 -2.38
N LEU A 198 -22.74 -11.24 -2.72
CA LEU A 198 -22.58 -9.91 -3.31
C LEU A 198 -22.69 -9.92 -4.85
N LYS A 199 -22.92 -11.09 -5.46
CA LYS A 199 -22.94 -11.31 -6.91
C LYS A 199 -21.65 -10.82 -7.60
N ILE A 200 -20.52 -10.91 -6.91
CA ILE A 200 -19.20 -10.62 -7.47
C ILE A 200 -18.71 -11.89 -8.18
N PRO A 201 -18.39 -11.84 -9.49
CA PRO A 201 -17.85 -13.00 -10.17
C PRO A 201 -16.57 -13.48 -9.49
N CYS A 202 -16.43 -14.78 -9.24
CA CYS A 202 -15.25 -15.33 -8.56
C CYS A 202 -13.93 -15.00 -9.30
N ALA A 203 -13.97 -14.88 -10.63
CA ALA A 203 -12.83 -14.47 -11.44
C ALA A 203 -12.39 -13.02 -11.16
N CYS A 204 -13.29 -12.19 -10.65
CA CYS A 204 -13.03 -10.79 -10.28
C CYS A 204 -12.45 -10.65 -8.87
N ILE A 205 -12.16 -11.74 -8.15
CA ILE A 205 -11.67 -11.66 -6.78
C ILE A 205 -10.22 -12.10 -6.66
N GLY A 206 -9.44 -11.21 -6.06
CA GLY A 206 -8.02 -11.37 -5.83
C GLY A 206 -7.25 -10.11 -6.22
N LEU A 207 -6.02 -10.06 -5.76
CA LEU A 207 -5.05 -9.01 -6.08
C LEU A 207 -3.83 -9.69 -6.72
N PRO A 208 -3.79 -9.85 -8.06
CA PRO A 208 -2.68 -10.52 -8.73
C PRO A 208 -1.31 -10.00 -8.28
N GLY A 209 -0.44 -10.92 -7.86
CA GLY A 209 0.92 -10.62 -7.40
C GLY A 209 1.03 -9.98 -6.01
N MET A 210 -0.08 -9.73 -5.31
CA MET A 210 -0.06 -8.97 -4.05
C MET A 210 -0.36 -9.85 -2.84
N ARG A 211 0.54 -9.81 -1.86
CA ARG A 211 0.28 -10.22 -0.47
C ARG A 211 -0.16 -9.01 0.35
N TYR A 212 -0.38 -9.18 1.66
CA TYR A 212 -1.03 -8.18 2.52
C TYR A 212 -0.39 -6.79 2.48
N VAL A 213 0.95 -6.70 2.49
CA VAL A 213 1.67 -5.41 2.44
C VAL A 213 1.45 -4.68 1.12
N LEU A 214 1.59 -5.37 -0.03
CA LEU A 214 1.36 -4.76 -1.35
C LEU A 214 -0.12 -4.47 -1.60
N ALA A 215 -1.02 -5.32 -1.09
CA ALA A 215 -2.46 -5.07 -1.15
C ALA A 215 -2.85 -3.79 -0.38
N SER A 216 -2.23 -3.56 0.79
CA SER A 216 -2.39 -2.33 1.54
C SER A 216 -1.85 -1.12 0.76
N GLU A 217 -0.68 -1.25 0.13
CA GLU A 217 -0.13 -0.19 -0.74
C GLU A 217 -1.04 0.13 -1.93
N PHE A 218 -1.57 -0.89 -2.59
CA PHE A 218 -2.52 -0.73 -3.68
C PHE A 218 -3.76 0.07 -3.26
N LEU A 219 -4.35 -0.25 -2.10
CA LEU A 219 -5.50 0.50 -1.59
C LEU A 219 -5.12 1.94 -1.19
N ARG A 220 -3.92 2.17 -0.65
CA ARG A 220 -3.41 3.52 -0.37
C ARG A 220 -3.24 4.36 -1.63
N ASN A 221 -2.77 3.75 -2.73
CA ASN A 221 -2.70 4.40 -4.05
C ASN A 221 -4.10 4.76 -4.61
N LEU A 222 -5.16 4.15 -4.07
CA LEU A 222 -6.57 4.47 -4.37
C LEU A 222 -7.19 5.46 -3.35
N GLY A 223 -6.38 6.05 -2.47
CA GLY A 223 -6.83 7.04 -1.49
C GLY A 223 -7.36 6.44 -0.18
N TRP A 224 -7.18 5.15 0.08
CA TRP A 224 -7.51 4.60 1.40
C TRP A 224 -6.48 5.03 2.44
N ASN A 225 -6.94 5.60 3.55
CA ASN A 225 -6.07 5.85 4.69
C ASN A 225 -5.75 4.53 5.39
N GLY A 226 -4.48 4.15 5.44
CA GLY A 226 -4.06 2.92 6.11
C GLY A 226 -2.60 2.96 6.53
N PHE A 227 -2.29 2.19 7.57
CA PHE A 227 -0.93 1.93 8.02
C PHE A 227 -0.46 0.62 7.36
N LYS A 228 0.67 0.64 6.64
CA LYS A 228 1.20 -0.48 5.85
C LYS A 228 2.50 -0.98 6.49
N PRO A 229 2.42 -1.91 7.44
CA PRO A 229 3.59 -2.36 8.18
C PRO A 229 4.48 -3.29 7.34
N ASP A 230 5.39 -2.71 6.58
CA ASP A 230 6.45 -3.46 5.91
C ASP A 230 7.58 -3.83 6.89
N ARG A 231 8.66 -4.45 6.39
CA ARG A 231 9.78 -4.87 7.24
C ARG A 231 10.47 -3.72 7.98
N HIS A 232 10.54 -2.52 7.38
CA HIS A 232 11.19 -1.36 7.97
C HIS A 232 10.35 -0.83 9.13
N VAL A 233 9.05 -0.68 8.87
CA VAL A 233 8.06 -0.21 9.85
C VAL A 233 7.94 -1.20 11.02
N LYS A 234 7.78 -2.50 10.75
CA LYS A 234 7.69 -3.55 11.78
C LYS A 234 8.90 -3.52 12.72
N ARG A 235 10.11 -3.51 12.15
CA ARG A 235 11.36 -3.47 12.90
C ARG A 235 11.45 -2.25 13.81
N LEU A 236 11.08 -1.07 13.31
CA LEU A 236 11.18 0.16 14.10
C LEU A 236 10.14 0.20 15.24
N ILE A 237 8.91 -0.25 15.00
CA ILE A 237 7.90 -0.39 16.06
C ILE A 237 8.37 -1.36 17.14
N GLU A 238 8.91 -2.52 16.74
CA GLU A 238 9.42 -3.53 17.69
C GLU A 238 10.60 -3.02 18.50
N ARG A 239 11.43 -2.14 17.93
CA ARG A 239 12.55 -1.51 18.64
C ARG A 239 12.08 -0.49 19.67
N TRP A 240 11.13 0.37 19.34
CA TRP A 240 10.76 1.49 20.21
C TRP A 240 9.68 1.17 21.22
N ARG A 241 8.80 0.20 20.93
CA ARG A 241 7.72 -0.18 21.84
C ARG A 241 7.40 -1.68 21.83
N PRO A 242 8.37 -2.56 22.11
CA PRO A 242 8.06 -3.97 22.38
C PRO A 242 7.22 -4.05 23.67
N PRO A 243 6.15 -4.89 23.79
CA PRO A 243 5.52 -5.82 22.85
C PRO A 243 4.18 -5.29 22.26
N LEU A 244 4.11 -4.01 21.87
CA LEU A 244 2.83 -3.35 21.51
C LEU A 244 2.05 -4.10 20.43
N ALA A 245 2.73 -4.58 19.38
CA ALA A 245 2.10 -5.28 18.27
C ALA A 245 1.41 -6.58 18.74
N ALA A 246 2.07 -7.35 19.61
CA ALA A 246 1.53 -8.61 20.13
C ALA A 246 0.24 -8.43 20.96
N LYS A 247 0.01 -7.23 21.50
CA LYS A 247 -1.18 -6.89 22.31
C LYS A 247 -2.37 -6.40 21.48
N GLN A 248 -2.22 -6.22 20.17
CA GLN A 248 -3.29 -5.68 19.34
C GLN A 248 -4.41 -6.69 19.10
N PRO A 249 -5.69 -6.25 19.07
CA PRO A 249 -6.83 -7.15 18.91
C PRO A 249 -6.97 -7.62 17.45
N THR A 250 -6.58 -8.86 17.16
CA THR A 250 -6.65 -9.43 15.80
C THR A 250 -7.91 -10.24 15.51
N GLU A 251 -8.64 -10.67 16.53
CA GLU A 251 -9.69 -11.69 16.37
C GLU A 251 -10.83 -11.24 15.44
N CYS A 252 -11.30 -10.00 15.63
CA CYS A 252 -12.32 -9.45 14.73
C CYS A 252 -11.83 -9.42 13.27
N TYR A 253 -10.59 -8.97 13.03
CA TYR A 253 -10.01 -8.92 11.69
C TYR A 253 -9.86 -10.30 11.06
N ARG A 254 -9.42 -11.30 11.83
CA ARG A 254 -9.29 -12.69 11.36
C ARG A 254 -10.66 -13.28 11.01
N SER A 255 -11.66 -13.05 11.84
CA SER A 255 -13.04 -13.43 11.54
C SER A 255 -13.51 -12.73 10.26
N LEU A 256 -13.36 -11.41 10.17
CA LEU A 256 -13.76 -10.64 8.99
C LEU A 256 -13.02 -11.10 7.73
N ALA A 257 -11.72 -11.29 7.75
CA ALA A 257 -10.98 -11.78 6.58
C ALA A 257 -11.27 -13.26 6.25
N GLY A 258 -11.75 -14.03 7.24
CA GLY A 258 -11.98 -15.47 7.10
C GLY A 258 -10.68 -16.29 7.07
N THR A 259 -9.57 -15.75 7.57
CA THR A 259 -8.26 -16.41 7.58
C THR A 259 -7.60 -16.38 8.96
N GLY A 260 -6.88 -17.46 9.26
CA GLY A 260 -6.01 -17.59 10.43
C GLY A 260 -4.52 -17.54 10.09
N GLU A 261 -4.16 -17.15 8.86
CA GLU A 261 -2.76 -17.09 8.42
C GLU A 261 -1.91 -16.21 9.37
N ARG A 262 -0.73 -16.73 9.74
CA ARG A 262 0.22 -16.02 10.61
C ARG A 262 0.63 -14.68 10.01
N GLU A 263 0.88 -14.63 8.72
CA GLU A 263 1.27 -13.41 8.00
C GLU A 263 0.16 -12.34 8.06
N PHE A 264 -1.11 -12.75 7.93
CA PHE A 264 -2.24 -11.82 8.08
C PHE A 264 -2.34 -11.30 9.52
N THR A 265 -2.21 -12.20 10.49
CA THR A 265 -2.27 -11.84 11.92
C THR A 265 -1.18 -10.82 12.25
N GLU A 266 0.05 -11.06 11.81
CA GLU A 266 1.16 -10.12 11.99
C GLU A 266 0.90 -8.79 11.27
N PHE A 267 0.40 -8.82 10.02
CA PHE A 267 0.03 -7.61 9.30
C PHE A 267 -0.99 -6.77 10.07
N VAL A 268 -2.03 -7.38 10.63
CA VAL A 268 -3.04 -6.67 11.44
C VAL A 268 -2.42 -6.11 12.71
N GLN A 269 -1.61 -6.90 13.43
CA GLN A 269 -0.96 -6.47 14.67
C GLN A 269 -0.15 -5.19 14.49
N TYR A 270 0.70 -5.15 13.47
CA TYR A 270 1.52 -3.97 13.23
C TYR A 270 0.74 -2.81 12.60
N SER A 271 -0.31 -3.08 11.82
CA SER A 271 -1.19 -2.03 11.31
C SER A 271 -1.89 -1.31 12.46
N CYS A 272 -2.49 -2.08 13.38
CA CYS A 272 -3.15 -1.52 14.58
C CYS A 272 -2.15 -0.84 15.52
N ALA A 273 -0.95 -1.39 15.70
CA ALA A 273 0.08 -0.74 16.52
C ALA A 273 0.52 0.61 15.93
N GLY A 274 0.70 0.67 14.62
CA GLY A 274 1.03 1.91 13.91
C GLY A 274 -0.08 2.95 14.00
N MET A 275 -1.34 2.54 13.82
CA MET A 275 -2.51 3.41 14.01
C MET A 275 -2.56 3.96 15.44
N ALA A 276 -2.37 3.10 16.45
CA ALA A 276 -2.38 3.49 17.87
C ALA A 276 -1.22 4.43 18.25
N LEU A 277 -0.13 4.38 17.50
CA LEU A 277 1.02 5.27 17.68
C LEU A 277 0.91 6.57 16.86
N THR A 278 0.00 6.67 15.90
CA THR A 278 -0.10 7.85 15.03
C THR A 278 -0.74 9.02 15.80
N PRO A 279 -0.11 10.21 15.81
CA PRO A 279 -0.68 11.40 16.45
C PRO A 279 -2.01 11.85 15.82
N PRO A 280 -2.92 12.48 16.60
CA PRO A 280 -4.10 13.13 16.07
C PRO A 280 -3.74 14.17 15.00
N GLY A 281 -4.59 14.32 13.98
CA GLY A 281 -4.40 15.29 12.90
C GLY A 281 -3.43 14.84 11.80
N ILE A 282 -2.75 13.70 11.96
CA ILE A 282 -1.90 13.10 10.92
C ILE A 282 -2.59 11.84 10.38
N SER A 283 -2.68 11.71 9.06
CA SER A 283 -3.22 10.48 8.47
C SER A 283 -2.27 9.29 8.69
N TYR A 284 -2.82 8.09 8.80
CA TYR A 284 -2.03 6.87 9.00
C TYR A 284 -1.08 6.62 7.83
N SER A 285 -1.52 6.92 6.60
CA SER A 285 -0.66 6.81 5.43
C SER A 285 0.48 7.83 5.41
N HIS A 286 0.27 9.07 5.90
CA HIS A 286 1.38 10.00 6.09
C HIS A 286 2.37 9.49 7.12
N MET A 287 1.88 9.07 8.29
CA MET A 287 2.74 8.61 9.36
C MET A 287 3.52 7.34 8.95
N ASP A 288 2.87 6.39 8.29
CA ASP A 288 3.51 5.21 7.72
C ASP A 288 4.65 5.57 6.75
N ASN A 289 4.41 6.50 5.82
CA ASN A 289 5.43 6.95 4.87
C ASN A 289 6.64 7.58 5.57
N LEU A 290 6.42 8.37 6.63
CA LEU A 290 7.50 8.94 7.43
C LEU A 290 8.32 7.86 8.15
N ILE A 291 7.68 6.87 8.77
CA ILE A 291 8.38 5.78 9.46
C ILE A 291 9.12 4.90 8.46
N TRP A 292 8.51 4.63 7.30
CA TRP A 292 9.13 3.87 6.23
C TRP A 292 10.39 4.58 5.70
N LEU A 293 10.30 5.88 5.38
CA LEU A 293 11.44 6.71 4.95
C LEU A 293 12.54 6.70 6.00
N LEU A 294 12.18 6.87 7.28
CA LEU A 294 13.13 6.84 8.37
C LEU A 294 13.86 5.50 8.43
N GLY A 295 13.15 4.38 8.36
CA GLY A 295 13.73 3.04 8.39
C GLY A 295 14.51 2.63 7.13
N ALA A 296 14.25 3.28 5.99
CA ALA A 296 14.93 3.05 4.73
C ALA A 296 16.22 3.88 4.60
N TYR A 297 16.22 5.12 5.09
CA TYR A 297 17.33 6.06 4.86
C TYR A 297 18.14 6.41 6.10
N VAL A 298 17.53 6.49 7.29
CA VAL A 298 18.19 6.99 8.52
C VAL A 298 18.48 5.86 9.50
N GLU A 299 17.45 5.16 9.92
CA GLU A 299 17.49 4.07 10.90
C GLU A 299 17.57 2.72 10.16
N GLN A 300 18.62 2.53 9.37
CA GLN A 300 18.83 1.34 8.55
C GLN A 300 19.14 0.09 9.39
N ALA A 301 18.91 -1.09 8.81
CA ALA A 301 19.11 -2.37 9.52
C ALA A 301 20.55 -2.53 10.01
N GLY A 302 20.73 -2.77 11.31
CA GLY A 302 22.04 -2.91 11.93
C GLY A 302 22.84 -1.60 12.05
N ARG A 303 22.20 -0.46 11.76
CA ARG A 303 22.76 0.89 11.87
C ARG A 303 21.82 1.83 12.61
N GLU A 304 20.86 1.29 13.34
CA GLU A 304 19.89 2.06 14.10
C GLU A 304 20.57 2.78 15.28
N THR A 305 20.23 4.04 15.47
CA THR A 305 20.69 4.85 16.58
C THR A 305 19.91 4.51 17.87
N GLY A 306 20.39 5.02 19.02
CA GLY A 306 19.66 4.93 20.29
C GLY A 306 18.47 5.88 20.40
N THR A 307 18.18 6.68 19.37
CA THR A 307 17.10 7.68 19.41
C THR A 307 15.73 6.98 19.49
N ASN A 308 14.93 7.37 20.48
CA ASN A 308 13.53 6.99 20.57
C ASN A 308 12.67 8.06 19.87
N TYR A 309 11.89 7.63 18.88
CA TYR A 309 11.03 8.51 18.09
C TYR A 309 9.59 8.53 18.60
N LEU A 310 9.37 8.17 19.86
CA LEU A 310 8.10 8.25 20.55
C LEU A 310 8.12 9.39 21.57
N SER A 311 7.07 10.19 21.58
CA SER A 311 6.82 11.19 22.62
C SER A 311 6.01 10.58 23.76
N PRO A 312 6.30 10.92 25.04
CA PRO A 312 5.32 10.76 26.12
C PRO A 312 4.07 11.60 25.79
N ASP A 313 2.91 11.13 26.25
CA ASP A 313 1.63 11.83 26.04
C ASP A 313 1.63 13.21 26.72
#